data_AF-A0A0C3B1B5-F1
#
_entry.id   AF-A0A0C3B1B5-F1
#
_cell.length_a   1.000
_cell.length_b   1.000
_cell.length_c   1.000
_cell.angle_alpha   90.00
_cell.angle_beta   90.00
_cell.angle_gamma   90.00
#
_symmetry.space_group_name_H-M   'P 1'
#
loop_
_entity.id
_entity.type
_entity.pdbx_description
1 polymer ?
#
loop_
_entity_poly.entity_id
_entity_poly.type
_entity_poly.pdbx_seq_one_letter_code
_entity_poly.pdbx_strand_id
1 'polypeptide(L)'
;IQISIHPHFYQLPGMALLVGTAIGLTHGARGAGLQFQAENVHRPPTTLRGWYLYRKTKNYKVILGGLKEGGKLGSKLGLTGVVWVGAE
;
A
#
# COMPACT_ATOMS: atom_id res chain seq x y z
N ILE A 1 -11.44 -36.68 -14.96
CA ILE A 1 -10.26 -36.48 -14.10
C ILE A 1 -10.55 -35.25 -13.24
N GLN A 2 -10.76 -35.41 -11.93
CA GLN A 2 -10.88 -34.26 -11.03
C GLN A 2 -9.48 -33.93 -10.52
N ILE A 3 -8.92 -32.80 -10.96
CA ILE A 3 -7.63 -32.31 -10.48
C ILE A 3 -7.90 -31.64 -9.13
N SER A 4 -7.69 -32.35 -8.02
CA SER A 4 -7.80 -31.79 -6.68
C SER A 4 -6.51 -31.03 -6.35
N ILE A 5 -6.43 -29.78 -6.79
CA ILE A 5 -5.35 -28.88 -6.37
C ILE A 5 -5.58 -28.58 -4.88
N HIS A 6 -4.61 -28.89 -4.04
CA HIS A 6 -4.78 -28.70 -2.60
C HIS A 6 -4.96 -27.19 -2.28
N PRO A 7 -5.85 -26.82 -1.36
CA PRO A 7 -6.23 -25.42 -1.13
C PRO A 7 -5.07 -24.50 -0.75
N HIS A 8 -4.03 -25.04 -0.08
CA HIS A 8 -2.87 -24.26 0.36
C HIS A 8 -2.06 -23.66 -0.81
N PHE A 9 -2.08 -24.29 -1.99
CA PHE A 9 -1.35 -23.83 -3.16
C PHE A 9 -1.77 -22.41 -3.63
N TYR A 10 -3.03 -22.05 -3.45
CA TYR A 10 -3.55 -20.73 -3.83
C TYR A 10 -3.90 -19.84 -2.63
N GLN A 11 -4.25 -20.43 -1.48
CA GLN A 11 -4.61 -19.69 -0.29
C GLN A 11 -3.40 -18.98 0.33
N LEU A 12 -2.23 -19.63 0.41
CA LEU A 12 -1.05 -19.05 1.06
C LEU A 12 -0.51 -17.82 0.29
N PRO A 13 -0.26 -17.88 -1.03
CA PRO A 13 0.21 -16.71 -1.77
C PRO A 13 -0.84 -15.60 -1.83
N GLY A 14 -2.12 -15.98 -1.95
CA GLY A 14 -3.24 -15.02 -1.95
C GLY A 14 -3.35 -14.25 -0.64
N MET A 15 -3.28 -14.93 0.50
CA MET A 15 -3.32 -14.29 1.82
C MET A 15 -2.06 -13.46 2.09
N ALA A 16 -0.88 -13.95 1.70
CA ALA A 16 0.37 -13.20 1.82
C ALA A 16 0.33 -11.88 1.02
N LEU A 17 -0.23 -11.91 -0.19
CA LEU A 17 -0.42 -10.71 -1.02
C LEU A 17 -1.39 -9.73 -0.38
N LEU A 18 -2.54 -10.20 0.13
CA LEU A 18 -3.54 -9.34 0.77
C LEU A 18 -2.98 -8.66 2.02
N VAL A 19 -2.33 -9.42 2.90
CA VAL A 19 -1.72 -8.90 4.13
C VAL A 19 -0.60 -7.92 3.79
N GLY A 20 0.27 -8.27 2.85
CA GLY A 20 1.34 -7.39 2.41
C GLY A 20 0.85 -6.07 1.81
N THR A 21 -0.22 -6.14 1.04
CA THR A 21 -0.86 -4.95 0.46
C THR A 21 -1.47 -4.07 1.55
N ALA A 22 -2.20 -4.65 2.50
CA ALA A 22 -2.82 -3.89 3.60
C ALA A 22 -1.78 -3.17 4.47
N ILE A 23 -0.68 -3.86 4.81
CA ILE A 23 0.43 -3.27 5.56
C ILE A 23 1.10 -2.16 4.75
N GLY A 24 1.38 -2.39 3.46
CA GLY A 24 2.02 -1.38 2.62
C GLY A 24 1.15 -0.16 2.35
N LEU A 25 -0.16 -0.33 2.16
CA LEU A 25 -1.11 0.78 2.01
C LEU A 25 -1.08 1.70 3.22
N THR A 26 -1.20 1.13 4.43
CA THR A 26 -1.25 1.90 5.67
C THR A 26 0.10 2.57 5.98
N HIS A 27 1.20 1.84 5.80
CA HIS A 27 2.55 2.35 6.04
C HIS A 27 2.91 3.48 5.06
N GLY A 28 2.70 3.26 3.76
CA GLY A 28 2.97 4.25 2.71
C GLY A 28 2.11 5.49 2.82
N ALA A 29 0.82 5.34 3.15
CA ALA A 29 -0.10 6.45 3.36
C ALA A 29 0.35 7.33 4.54
N ARG A 30 0.73 6.71 5.66
CA ARG A 30 1.23 7.43 6.86
C ARG A 30 2.54 8.17 6.56
N GLY A 31 3.49 7.50 5.90
CA GLY A 31 4.77 8.10 5.52
C GLY A 31 4.59 9.32 4.60
N ALA A 32 3.83 9.18 3.52
CA ALA A 32 3.57 10.28 2.58
C ALA A 32 2.81 11.45 3.25
N GLY A 33 1.91 11.16 4.18
CA GLY A 33 1.21 12.18 4.96
C GLY A 33 2.13 12.97 5.87
N LEU A 34 3.05 12.29 6.59
CA LEU A 34 4.04 12.94 7.44
C LEU A 34 5.02 13.77 6.62
N GLN A 35 5.51 13.24 5.50
CA GLN A 35 6.38 13.96 4.58
C GLN A 35 5.72 15.24 4.06
N PHE A 36 4.46 15.16 3.60
CA PHE A 36 3.74 16.34 3.12
C PHE A 36 3.60 17.42 4.21
N GLN A 37 3.35 17.03 5.46
CA GLN A 37 3.28 17.98 6.57
C GLN A 37 4.63 18.61 6.87
N ALA A 38 5.71 17.83 6.88
CA ALA A 38 7.07 18.33 7.06
C ALA A 38 7.46 19.33 5.94
N GLU A 39 7.15 19.02 4.68
CA GLU A 39 7.40 19.89 3.53
C GLU A 39 6.64 21.23 3.62
N ASN A 40 5.44 21.24 4.23
CA ASN A 40 4.53 22.38 4.18
C ASN A 40 4.32 23.08 5.53
N VAL A 41 4.99 22.66 6.61
CA VAL A 41 4.83 23.27 7.94
C VAL A 41 5.15 24.77 7.93
N HIS A 42 6.07 25.21 7.06
CA HIS A 42 6.47 26.60 6.89
C HIS A 42 5.56 27.42 5.97
N ARG A 43 4.60 26.79 5.28
CA ARG A 43 3.75 27.45 4.26
C ARG A 43 2.26 27.19 4.53
N PRO A 44 1.71 27.65 5.67
CA PRO A 44 0.29 27.50 5.95
C PRO A 44 -0.55 28.33 4.95
N PRO A 45 -1.66 27.78 4.42
CA PRO A 45 -2.57 28.54 3.57
C PRO A 45 -3.25 29.67 4.35
N THR A 46 -3.33 30.86 3.76
CA THR A 46 -4.00 32.04 4.35
C THR A 46 -5.46 32.19 3.92
N THR A 47 -5.89 31.48 2.86
CA THR A 47 -7.24 31.58 2.30
C THR A 47 -8.00 30.26 2.44
N LEU A 48 -9.35 30.33 2.53
CA LEU A 48 -10.22 29.14 2.57
C LEU A 48 -10.02 28.22 1.36
N ARG A 49 -9.91 28.81 0.16
CA ARG A 49 -9.62 28.06 -1.08
C ARG A 49 -8.26 27.37 -1.00
N GLY A 50 -7.26 28.03 -0.40
CA GLY A 50 -5.94 27.45 -0.16
C GLY A 50 -6.02 26.19 0.73
N TRP A 51 -6.82 26.22 1.79
CA TRP A 51 -7.04 25.04 2.65
C TRP A 51 -7.70 23.86 1.94
N TYR A 52 -8.67 24.14 1.06
CA TYR A 52 -9.29 23.10 0.22
C TYR A 52 -8.26 22.43 -0.70
N LEU A 53 -7.45 23.22 -1.41
CA LEU A 53 -6.40 22.71 -2.29
C LEU A 53 -5.32 21.97 -1.51
N TYR A 54 -4.93 22.49 -0.35
CA TYR A 54 -3.99 21.84 0.55
C TYR A 54 -4.45 20.43 0.93
N ARG A 55 -5.72 20.28 1.34
CA ARG A 55 -6.29 18.98 1.71
C ARG A 55 -6.40 18.04 0.51
N LYS A 56 -6.79 18.55 -0.67
CA LYS A 56 -6.87 17.77 -1.92
C LYS A 56 -5.49 17.23 -2.32
N THR A 57 -4.48 18.08 -2.32
CA THR A 57 -3.09 17.71 -2.63
C THR A 57 -2.53 16.70 -1.62
N LYS A 58 -2.77 16.93 -0.32
CA LYS A 58 -2.40 15.97 0.73
C LYS A 58 -3.01 14.59 0.46
N ASN A 59 -4.31 14.56 0.17
CA ASN A 59 -5.03 13.31 -0.07
C ASN A 59 -4.45 12.54 -1.28
N TYR A 60 -4.15 13.22 -2.38
CA TYR A 60 -3.53 12.56 -3.54
C TYR A 60 -2.14 12.01 -3.25
N LYS A 61 -1.29 12.74 -2.53
CA LYS A 61 0.03 12.24 -2.13
C LYS A 61 -0.08 11.03 -1.19
N VAL A 62 -1.03 11.06 -0.25
CA VAL A 62 -1.29 9.96 0.69
C VAL A 62 -1.77 8.70 -0.06
N ILE A 63 -2.74 8.84 -0.98
CA ILE A 63 -3.23 7.72 -1.79
C ILE A 63 -2.10 7.15 -2.65
N LEU A 64 -1.33 8.01 -3.33
CA LEU A 64 -0.20 7.56 -4.17
C LEU A 64 0.87 6.84 -3.34
N GLY A 65 1.23 7.39 -2.17
CA GLY A 65 2.19 6.77 -1.26
C GLY A 65 1.71 5.42 -0.75
N GLY A 66 0.44 5.32 -0.38
CA GLY A 66 -0.20 4.05 -0.01
C GLY A 66 -0.14 3.03 -1.13
N LEU A 67 -0.62 3.37 -2.34
CA LEU A 67 -0.64 2.45 -3.48
C LEU A 67 0.78 1.98 -3.87
N LYS A 68 1.77 2.87 -3.81
CA LYS A 68 3.17 2.53 -4.13
C LYS A 68 3.75 1.50 -3.16
N GLU A 69 3.64 1.73 -1.85
CA GLU A 69 4.16 0.78 -0.86
C GLU A 69 3.28 -0.48 -0.73
N GLY A 70 1.96 -0.35 -0.90
CA GLY A 70 1.03 -1.47 -0.97
C GLY A 70 1.35 -2.43 -2.11
N GLY A 71 1.56 -1.92 -3.33
CA GLY A 71 1.97 -2.73 -4.47
C GLY A 71 3.34 -3.38 -4.28
N LYS A 72 4.30 -2.65 -3.70
CA LYS A 72 5.65 -3.15 -3.43
C LYS A 72 5.67 -4.27 -2.38
N LEU A 73 5.01 -4.08 -1.25
CA LEU A 73 4.97 -5.09 -0.18
C LEU A 73 4.05 -6.27 -0.51
N GLY A 74 2.90 -6.00 -1.15
CA GLY A 74 1.99 -7.03 -1.63
C GLY A 74 2.63 -7.94 -2.67
N SER A 75 3.31 -7.37 -3.68
CA SER A 75 4.05 -8.17 -4.68
C SER A 75 5.21 -8.93 -4.06
N LYS A 76 5.99 -8.31 -3.17
CA LYS A 76 7.10 -8.98 -2.47
C LYS A 76 6.62 -10.21 -1.70
N LEU A 77 5.59 -10.06 -0.87
CA LEU A 77 5.07 -11.16 -0.05
C LEU A 77 4.32 -12.21 -0.88
N GLY A 78 3.55 -11.80 -1.89
CA GLY A 78 2.91 -12.71 -2.82
C GLY A 78 3.93 -13.57 -3.59
N LEU A 79 4.99 -12.97 -4.13
CA LEU A 79 6.06 -13.69 -4.82
C LEU A 79 6.80 -14.63 -3.87
N THR A 80 7.10 -14.22 -2.64
CA THR A 80 7.68 -15.13 -1.64
C THR A 80 6.76 -16.31 -1.34
N GLY A 81 5.44 -16.09 -1.24
CA GLY A 81 4.47 -17.18 -1.07
C GLY A 81 4.43 -18.14 -2.26
N VAL A 82 4.48 -17.63 -3.49
CA VAL A 82 4.56 -18.47 -4.70
C VAL A 82 5.84 -19.28 -4.72
N VAL A 83 6.99 -18.67 -4.41
CA VAL A 83 8.29 -19.36 -4.36
C VAL A 83 8.29 -20.45 -3.30
N TRP A 84 7.71 -20.19 -2.12
CA TRP A 84 7.59 -21.17 -1.05
C TRP A 84 6.77 -22.39 -1.47
N VAL A 85 5.56 -22.16 -1.98
CA VAL A 85 4.66 -23.22 -2.42
C VAL A 85 5.22 -24.01 -3.60
N GLY A 86 6.02 -23.39 -4.47
CA GLY A 86 6.69 -24.08 -5.58
C GLY A 86 7.96 -24.83 -5.18
N ALA A 87 8.50 -24.57 -3.99
CA ALA A 87 9.66 -25.27 -3.44
C ALA A 87 9.28 -26.48 -2.58
N GLU A 88 8.04 -26.52 -2.08
CA GLU A 88 7.39 -27.70 -1.47
C GLU A 88 7.01 -28.74 -2.54
#